data_AF-A0A7C2TNC6-F1
#
_entry.id   AF-A0A7C2TNC6-F1
#
_cell.length_a   1.000
_cell.length_b   1.000
_cell.length_c   1.000
_cell.angle_alpha   90.00
_cell.angle_beta   90.00
_cell.angle_gamma   90.00
#
_symmetry.space_group_name_H-M   'P 1'
#
loop_
_entity.id
_entity.type
_entity.pdbx_description
1 polymer ?
#
loop_
_entity_poly.entity_id
_entity_poly.type
_entity_poly.pdbx_seq_one_letter_code
_entity_poly.pdbx_strand_id
1 'polypeptide(L)'
;MAFLDWTIIALYFAGLLGLAWWVIRKGKETADDYFLAGRNLGWFIVGASIFASNIGSEHLVGLAGSGATSGVAMAHYELHAWCLLVLGWVFIPLYMRSRVFTMPEFL
;
A
#
# COMPACT_ATOMS: atom_id res chain seq x y z
N MET A 1 -30.73 -13.32 -1.95
CA MET A 1 -29.49 -12.64 -2.38
C MET A 1 -28.94 -11.80 -1.23
N ALA A 2 -29.67 -10.81 -0.71
CA ALA A 2 -29.20 -9.94 0.39
C ALA A 2 -28.63 -10.64 1.65
N PHE A 3 -29.20 -11.76 2.11
CA PHE A 3 -28.70 -12.47 3.30
C PHE A 3 -27.30 -13.09 3.09
N LEU A 4 -27.04 -13.60 1.89
CA LEU A 4 -25.75 -14.21 1.54
C LEU A 4 -24.67 -13.13 1.39
N ASP A 5 -25.03 -11.99 0.79
CA ASP A 5 -24.14 -10.82 0.65
C ASP A 5 -23.73 -10.27 2.03
N TRP A 6 -24.70 -10.11 2.94
CA TRP A 6 -24.43 -9.66 4.31
C TRP A 6 -23.57 -10.65 5.11
N THR A 7 -23.76 -11.95 4.89
CA THR A 7 -22.96 -13.00 5.53
C THR A 7 -21.50 -12.94 5.06
N ILE A 8 -21.26 -12.74 3.76
CA ILE A 8 -19.91 -12.62 3.20
C ILE A 8 -19.22 -11.36 3.74
N ILE A 9 -19.92 -10.23 3.81
CA ILE A 9 -19.40 -8.99 4.38
C ILE A 9 -19.03 -9.18 5.85
N ALA A 10 -19.93 -9.77 6.65
CA ALA A 10 -19.68 -10.02 8.07
C ALA A 10 -18.48 -10.95 8.28
N LEU A 11 -18.35 -12.00 7.47
CA LEU A 11 -17.22 -12.93 7.52
C LEU A 11 -15.90 -12.25 7.18
N TYR A 12 -15.89 -11.39 6.15
CA TYR A 12 -14.72 -10.61 5.75
C TYR A 12 -14.24 -9.71 6.90
N PHE A 13 -15.13 -8.93 7.49
CA PHE A 13 -14.80 -8.06 8.63
C PHE A 13 -14.34 -8.87 9.85
N ALA A 14 -15.00 -9.99 10.15
CA ALA A 14 -14.61 -10.86 11.25
C ALA A 14 -13.21 -11.45 11.06
N GLY A 15 -12.88 -11.90 9.84
CA GLY A 15 -11.54 -12.38 9.49
C GLY A 15 -10.47 -11.29 9.61
N LEU A 16 -10.77 -10.08 9.13
CA LEU A 16 -9.87 -8.94 9.18
C LEU A 16 -9.60 -8.47 10.61
N LEU A 17 -10.65 -8.40 11.45
CA LEU A 17 -10.53 -8.12 12.88
C LEU A 17 -9.77 -9.23 13.62
N GLY A 18 -10.01 -10.49 13.29
CA GLY A 18 -9.29 -11.63 13.86
C GLY A 18 -7.79 -11.59 13.53
N LEU A 19 -7.45 -11.29 12.28
CA LEU A 19 -6.07 -11.11 11.83
C LEU A 19 -5.41 -9.92 12.56
N ALA A 20 -6.08 -8.76 12.59
CA ALA A 20 -5.58 -7.57 13.26
C ALA A 20 -5.33 -7.84 14.75
N TRP A 21 -6.30 -8.46 15.42
CA TRP A 21 -6.18 -8.85 16.83
C TRP A 21 -5.01 -9.82 17.05
N TRP A 22 -4.84 -10.83 16.18
CA TRP A 22 -3.73 -11.77 16.28
C TRP A 22 -2.36 -11.10 16.08
N VAL A 23 -2.25 -10.17 15.13
CA VAL A 23 -1.03 -9.39 14.86
C VAL A 23 -0.71 -8.46 16.04
N ILE A 24 -1.70 -7.75 16.58
CA ILE A 24 -1.54 -6.87 17.75
C ILE A 24 -1.09 -7.69 18.96
N ARG A 25 -1.74 -8.85 19.18
CA ARG A 25 -1.44 -9.74 20.31
C ARG A 25 -0.06 -10.38 20.21
N LYS A 26 0.52 -10.44 19.01
CA LYS A 26 1.90 -10.88 18.78
C LYS A 26 2.97 -9.86 19.21
N GLY A 27 2.58 -8.69 19.71
CA GLY A 27 3.43 -7.77 20.49
C GLY A 27 4.80 -7.49 19.87
N LYS A 28 4.92 -6.47 19.03
CA LYS A 28 6.24 -5.98 18.61
C LYS A 28 6.80 -5.10 19.70
N GLU A 29 7.86 -5.56 20.36
CA GLU A 29 8.44 -4.97 21.57
C GLU A 29 9.21 -3.64 21.31
N THR A 30 9.39 -3.23 20.05
CA THR A 30 10.19 -2.05 19.71
C THR A 30 9.63 -1.29 18.50
N ALA A 31 9.62 0.05 18.57
CA ALA A 31 9.21 0.93 17.47
C ALA A 31 10.00 0.65 16.17
N ASP A 32 11.29 0.33 16.29
CA ASP A 32 12.12 -0.07 15.15
C ASP A 32 11.59 -1.33 14.45
N ASP A 33 11.05 -2.30 15.18
CA ASP A 33 10.53 -3.53 14.57
C ASP A 33 9.13 -3.36 13.97
N TYR A 34 8.39 -2.36 14.46
CA TYR A 34 7.12 -1.92 13.88
C TYR A 34 7.33 -1.10 12.59
N PHE A 35 8.33 -0.21 12.55
CA PHE A 35 8.61 0.67 11.40
C PHE A 35 9.57 0.08 10.36
N LEU A 36 10.61 -0.67 10.76
CA LEU A 36 11.59 -1.25 9.84
C LEU A 36 11.33 -2.73 9.50
N ALA A 37 10.34 -3.38 10.15
CA ALA A 37 10.05 -4.80 9.97
C ALA A 37 11.34 -5.66 9.92
N GLY A 38 12.19 -5.49 10.93
CA GLY A 38 13.43 -6.23 11.10
C GLY A 38 14.50 -6.03 10.01
N ARG A 39 14.42 -5.01 9.14
CA ARG A 39 15.33 -4.78 8.00
C ARG A 39 15.43 -5.95 7.00
N ASN A 40 14.51 -6.91 7.08
CA ASN A 40 14.54 -8.16 6.32
C ASN A 40 13.25 -8.39 5.53
N LEU A 41 12.59 -7.31 5.12
CA LEU A 41 11.52 -7.38 4.14
C LEU A 41 12.15 -7.63 2.78
N GLY A 42 11.93 -8.83 2.23
CA GLY A 42 12.35 -9.15 0.88
C GLY A 42 11.82 -8.10 -0.11
N TRP A 43 12.62 -7.74 -1.12
CA TRP A 43 12.31 -6.73 -2.13
C TRP A 43 10.89 -6.87 -2.71
N PHE A 44 10.42 -8.11 -2.89
CA PHE A 44 9.08 -8.39 -3.38
C PHE A 44 7.97 -7.92 -2.43
N ILE A 45 8.15 -8.08 -1.11
CA ILE A 45 7.17 -7.65 -0.10
C ILE A 45 7.12 -6.12 -0.05
N VAL A 46 8.27 -5.46 -0.15
CA VAL A 46 8.35 -3.99 -0.19
C VAL A 46 7.63 -3.46 -1.45
N GLY A 47 7.92 -4.03 -2.61
CA GLY A 47 7.27 -3.65 -3.87
C GLY A 47 5.76 -3.88 -3.84
N ALA A 48 5.31 -5.03 -3.34
CA ALA A 48 3.89 -5.34 -3.20
C ALA A 48 3.18 -4.38 -2.21
N SER A 49 3.84 -3.99 -1.13
CA SER A 49 3.29 -3.04 -0.15
C SER A 49 3.14 -1.62 -0.72
N ILE A 50 4.16 -1.14 -1.44
CA ILE A 50 4.09 0.16 -2.14
C ILE A 50 2.98 0.14 -3.19
N PHE A 51 2.87 -0.94 -3.97
CA PHE A 51 1.81 -1.11 -4.96
C PHE A 51 0.42 -1.15 -4.33
N ALA A 52 0.24 -1.95 -3.26
CA ALA A 52 -1.01 -2.03 -2.52
C ALA A 52 -1.42 -0.69 -1.88
N SER A 53 -0.44 0.12 -1.46
CA SER A 53 -0.69 1.46 -0.90
C SER A 53 -1.10 2.48 -1.96
N ASN A 54 -0.74 2.27 -3.22
CA ASN A 54 -1.12 3.13 -4.34
C ASN A 54 -2.49 2.74 -4.94
N ILE A 55 -2.84 1.45 -4.94
CA ILE A 55 -4.12 0.97 -5.50
C ILE A 55 -5.23 1.06 -4.44
N GLY A 56 -5.98 2.17 -4.48
CA GLY A 56 -7.16 2.41 -3.63
C GLY A 56 -8.50 2.08 -4.31
N SER A 57 -9.57 2.07 -3.49
CA SER A 57 -10.96 1.95 -3.99
C SER A 57 -11.34 3.06 -4.98
N GLU A 58 -10.75 4.25 -4.81
CA GLU A 58 -10.82 5.39 -5.71
C GLU A 58 -10.21 5.12 -7.10
N HIS A 59 -9.08 4.40 -7.17
CA HIS A 59 -8.47 4.00 -8.44
C HIS A 59 -9.38 3.03 -9.19
N LEU A 60 -9.96 2.03 -8.51
CA LEU A 60 -10.82 1.04 -9.16
C LEU A 60 -12.12 1.65 -9.71
N VAL A 61 -12.81 2.48 -8.91
CA VAL A 61 -14.08 3.11 -9.36
C VAL A 61 -13.81 4.25 -10.36
N GLY A 62 -12.74 5.04 -10.14
CA GLY A 62 -12.36 6.14 -11.01
C GLY A 62 -11.82 5.70 -12.37
N LEU A 63 -11.00 4.65 -12.42
CA LEU A 63 -10.51 4.08 -13.68
C LEU A 63 -11.62 3.37 -14.45
N ALA A 64 -12.53 2.67 -13.77
CA ALA A 64 -13.69 2.07 -14.42
C ALA A 64 -14.63 3.14 -15.01
N GLY A 65 -14.87 4.24 -14.27
CA GLY A 65 -15.71 5.35 -14.73
C GLY A 65 -15.08 6.17 -15.86
N SER A 66 -13.77 6.44 -15.78
CA SER A 66 -13.03 7.11 -16.87
C SER A 66 -12.89 6.22 -18.10
N GLY A 67 -12.65 4.92 -17.94
CA GLY A 67 -12.65 3.96 -19.04
C GLY A 67 -13.99 3.88 -19.78
N ALA A 68 -15.11 4.03 -19.07
CA ALA A 68 -16.44 4.06 -19.67
C ALA A 68 -16.76 5.37 -20.42
N THR A 69 -16.09 6.48 -20.10
CA THR A 69 -16.40 7.81 -20.66
C THR A 69 -15.38 8.29 -21.69
N SER A 70 -14.08 8.01 -21.48
CA SER A 70 -12.98 8.48 -22.33
C SER A 70 -12.12 7.35 -22.94
N GLY A 71 -12.49 6.08 -22.71
CA GLY A 71 -11.82 4.91 -23.29
C GLY A 71 -10.43 4.63 -22.70
N VAL A 72 -9.55 4.01 -23.49
CA VAL A 72 -8.21 3.54 -23.04
C VAL A 72 -7.19 4.67 -22.82
N ALA A 73 -7.59 5.93 -22.98
CA ALA A 73 -6.69 7.08 -22.85
C ALA A 73 -6.10 7.21 -21.43
N MET A 74 -6.86 6.86 -20.39
CA MET A 74 -6.37 6.88 -19.00
C MET A 74 -5.34 5.79 -18.69
N ALA A 75 -5.21 4.75 -19.52
CA ALA A 75 -4.15 3.75 -19.36
C ALA A 75 -2.74 4.35 -19.55
N HIS A 76 -2.62 5.47 -20.28
CA HIS A 76 -1.35 6.20 -20.36
C HIS A 76 -0.92 6.76 -19.01
N TYR A 77 -1.85 7.11 -18.11
CA TYR A 77 -1.52 7.64 -16.80
C TYR A 77 -0.88 6.57 -15.92
N GLU A 78 -1.42 5.35 -15.93
CA GLU A 78 -0.84 4.16 -15.28
C GLU A 78 0.52 3.80 -15.90
N LEU A 79 0.68 3.92 -17.22
CA LEU A 79 1.95 3.69 -17.90
C LEU A 79 3.04 4.69 -17.47
N HIS A 80 2.70 5.89 -16.99
CA HIS A 80 3.65 6.87 -16.45
C HIS A 80 4.17 6.51 -15.05
N ALA A 81 3.77 5.37 -14.46
CA ALA A 81 4.32 4.84 -13.21
C ALA A 81 5.86 4.64 -13.27
N TRP A 82 6.48 4.63 -14.45
CA TRP A 82 7.95 4.64 -14.59
C TRP A 82 8.60 5.86 -13.92
N CYS A 83 7.90 7.00 -13.81
CA CYS A 83 8.39 8.17 -13.09
C CYS A 83 8.65 7.86 -11.60
N LEU A 84 7.86 6.98 -10.98
CA LEU A 84 8.07 6.54 -9.59
C LEU A 84 9.35 5.72 -9.44
N LEU A 85 9.75 4.95 -10.46
CA LEU A 85 11.02 4.22 -10.46
C LEU A 85 12.21 5.19 -10.49
N VAL A 86 12.11 6.24 -11.30
CA VAL A 86 13.15 7.29 -11.37
C VAL A 86 13.22 8.06 -10.06
N LEU A 87 12.07 8.45 -9.50
CA LEU A 87 12.00 9.11 -8.20
C LEU A 87 12.60 8.23 -7.11
N GLY A 88 12.22 6.95 -7.08
CA GLY A 88 12.79 5.96 -6.16
C GLY A 88 14.32 5.93 -6.25
N TRP A 89 14.88 5.81 -7.46
CA TRP A 89 16.32 5.74 -7.62
C TRP A 89 17.05 7.03 -7.16
N VAL A 90 16.46 8.20 -7.36
CA VAL A 90 17.07 9.48 -6.94
C VAL A 90 16.92 9.70 -5.43
N PHE A 91 15.75 9.43 -4.87
CA PHE A 91 15.43 9.79 -3.49
C PHE A 91 15.77 8.69 -2.47
N ILE A 92 15.75 7.40 -2.83
CA ILE A 92 16.20 6.30 -1.95
C ILE A 92 17.62 6.52 -1.40
N PRO A 93 18.67 6.81 -2.22
CA PRO A 93 20.02 7.01 -1.70
C PRO A 93 20.14 8.28 -0.85
N LEU A 94 19.29 9.28 -1.11
CA LEU A 94 19.22 10.51 -0.32
C LEU A 94 18.64 10.21 1.08
N TYR A 95 17.49 9.53 1.16
CA TYR A 95 16.88 9.14 2.42
C TYR A 95 17.74 8.18 3.26
N MET A 96 18.41 7.23 2.60
CA MET A 96 19.33 6.30 3.29
C MET A 96 20.54 7.01 3.92
N ARG A 97 21.01 8.12 3.34
CA ARG A 97 22.13 8.91 3.89
C ARG A 97 21.69 9.80 5.05
N SER A 98 20.48 10.34 5.02
CA SER A 98 19.99 11.25 6.05
C SER A 98 19.64 10.55 7.36
N ARG A 99 19.40 9.22 7.37
CA ARG A 99 18.94 8.43 8.54
C ARG A 99 17.71 9.02 9.25
N VAL A 100 16.95 9.81 8.50
CA VAL A 100 15.76 10.49 8.97
C VAL A 100 14.59 9.51 8.92
N PHE A 101 13.77 9.46 9.96
CA PHE A 101 12.66 8.51 10.07
C PHE A 101 11.36 9.09 9.52
N THR A 102 11.24 10.41 9.46
CA THR A 102 10.01 11.09 9.07
C THR A 102 10.26 12.19 8.03
N MET A 103 9.32 12.40 7.09
CA MET A 103 9.44 13.47 6.09
C MET A 103 9.66 14.88 6.70
N PRO A 104 9.07 15.25 7.85
CA PRO A 104 9.32 16.54 8.48
C PRO A 104 10.74 16.74 9.00
N GLU A 105 11.46 15.68 9.37
CA GLU A 105 12.85 15.77 9.84
C GLU A 105 13.85 15.97 8.68
N PHE A 106 13.43 15.78 7.43
CA PHE A 106 14.25 15.97 6.23
C PHE A 106 14.17 17.40 5.66
N LEU A 107 13.12 18.15 6.02
CA LEU A 107 12.81 19.52 5.57
C LEU A 107 13.36 20.57 6.54
#